data_AF-A0A8S3DHZ4-F1
#
_entry.id   AF-A0A8S3DHZ4-F1
#
_cell.length_a   1.000
_cell.length_b   1.000
_cell.length_c   1.000
_cell.angle_alpha   90.00
_cell.angle_beta   90.00
_cell.angle_gamma   90.00
#
_symmetry.space_group_name_H-M   'P 1'
#
loop_
_entity.id
_entity.type
_entity.pdbx_description
1 polymer ?
#
loop_
_entity_poly.entity_id
_entity_poly.type
_entity_poly.pdbx_seq_one_letter_code
_entity_poly.pdbx_strand_id
1 'polypeptide(L)'
;MVELWLILFFFALKVAAMNFPPVNLHIGTGGNGYGVGNLPLGVQSPYGALRLGPDTSDTFDIPIIFEHCGGYHYSDKYINAFSHAHMFGAGLQDYGEIGIFPIQVEDDDHLQHMIASRYNYRSTFTHERERAEPGFYQVYLDTHKINVELTATEQVGVHRYSFDKFNKRHRAILVDSSYTLHTKACNQSYVDIDSSKNEITGSILFEGPFSKLSGGITTYFVITFTNWANFGVWTNGHLAQGQTTTDGCSSGAYVILPDDQQKATVYVGISFISIEQAHINLQVQTELQLFDSIRELVQQKWSNEISRFE
;
A
#
# COMPACT_ATOMS: atom_id res chain seq x y z
N MET A 1 -8.78 27.18 56.91
CA MET A 1 -9.02 25.76 56.56
C MET A 1 -10.19 25.70 55.61
N VAL A 2 -9.93 25.70 54.30
CA VAL A 2 -10.88 25.24 53.28
C VAL A 2 -10.01 24.57 52.22
N GLU A 3 -9.97 23.25 52.23
CA GLU A 3 -9.29 22.46 51.19
C GLU A 3 -10.26 22.26 50.02
N LEU A 4 -9.86 22.74 48.84
CA LEU A 4 -10.51 22.45 47.57
C LEU A 4 -9.98 21.11 47.05
N TRP A 5 -10.84 20.10 46.99
CA TRP A 5 -10.55 18.83 46.35
C TRP A 5 -10.86 18.92 44.84
N LEU A 6 -9.83 18.81 44.01
CA LEU A 6 -9.93 18.63 42.56
C LEU A 6 -10.29 17.17 42.26
N ILE A 7 -11.49 16.93 41.74
CA ILE A 7 -11.91 15.63 41.21
C ILE A 7 -11.47 15.57 39.74
N LEU A 8 -10.40 14.82 39.46
CA LEU A 8 -10.00 14.42 38.11
C LEU A 8 -10.92 13.29 37.63
N PHE A 9 -11.85 13.61 36.72
CA PHE A 9 -12.58 12.60 35.96
C PHE A 9 -11.66 12.00 34.89
N PHE A 10 -11.14 10.80 35.15
CA PHE A 10 -10.54 9.95 34.12
C PHE A 10 -11.67 9.38 33.25
N PHE A 11 -11.86 9.92 32.05
CA PHE A 11 -12.59 9.24 30.99
C PHE A 11 -11.70 8.11 30.46
N ALA A 12 -11.90 6.90 30.98
CA ALA A 12 -11.38 5.70 30.33
C ALA A 12 -12.27 5.40 29.12
N LEU A 13 -11.82 5.73 27.91
CA LEU A 13 -12.41 5.17 26.70
C LEU A 13 -12.23 3.64 26.77
N LYS A 14 -13.33 2.93 27.04
CA LYS A 14 -13.40 1.50 26.75
C LYS A 14 -13.42 1.34 25.24
N VAL A 15 -12.29 0.93 24.66
CA VAL A 15 -12.27 0.36 23.31
C VAL A 15 -13.07 -0.93 23.40
N ALA A 16 -14.32 -0.90 22.94
CA ALA A 16 -15.08 -2.12 22.74
C ALA A 16 -14.42 -2.85 21.56
N ALA A 17 -13.87 -4.04 21.80
CA ALA A 17 -13.46 -4.92 20.72
C ALA A 17 -14.71 -5.21 19.88
N MET A 18 -14.71 -4.79 18.62
CA MET A 18 -15.77 -5.12 17.69
C MET A 18 -15.68 -6.61 17.39
N ASN A 19 -16.64 -7.38 17.91
CA ASN A 19 -16.75 -8.81 17.64
C ASN A 19 -17.41 -8.97 16.27
N PHE A 20 -16.61 -9.16 15.22
CA PHE A 20 -17.11 -9.66 13.95
C PHE A 20 -17.50 -11.15 14.10
N PRO A 21 -18.56 -11.65 13.43
CA PRO A 21 -18.57 -13.06 13.06
C PRO A 21 -17.29 -13.35 12.26
N PRO A 22 -16.70 -14.56 12.35
CA PRO A 22 -15.34 -14.80 11.86
C PRO A 22 -15.26 -14.68 10.34
N VAL A 23 -14.94 -13.48 9.84
CA VAL A 23 -14.55 -13.25 8.45
C VAL A 23 -13.09 -13.62 8.31
N ASN A 24 -12.80 -14.72 7.61
CA ASN A 24 -11.44 -15.13 7.31
C ASN A 24 -11.05 -14.65 5.90
N LEU A 25 -10.19 -13.65 5.83
CA LEU A 25 -9.76 -13.03 4.58
C LEU A 25 -8.79 -13.92 3.76
N HIS A 26 -8.25 -15.00 4.34
CA HIS A 26 -7.40 -15.95 3.60
C HIS A 26 -8.19 -17.01 2.83
N ILE A 27 -9.51 -17.07 2.98
CA ILE A 27 -10.34 -17.99 2.18
C ILE A 27 -10.26 -17.56 0.72
N GLY A 28 -9.85 -18.46 -0.17
CA GLY A 28 -9.78 -18.21 -1.61
C GLY A 28 -8.52 -17.48 -2.08
N THR A 29 -7.58 -17.20 -1.18
CA THR A 29 -6.31 -16.53 -1.50
C THR A 29 -5.18 -17.51 -1.85
N GLY A 30 -5.48 -18.78 -2.09
CA GLY A 30 -4.49 -19.80 -2.46
C GLY A 30 -5.16 -21.08 -2.95
N GLY A 31 -4.38 -22.02 -3.47
CA GLY A 31 -4.88 -23.29 -4.00
C GLY A 31 -4.00 -23.80 -5.13
N ASN A 32 -4.57 -24.57 -6.05
CA ASN A 32 -3.94 -24.90 -7.33
C ASN A 32 -5.02 -25.04 -8.42
N GLY A 33 -4.76 -24.49 -9.60
CA GLY A 33 -5.71 -24.52 -10.73
C GLY A 33 -7.10 -24.00 -10.35
N TYR A 34 -8.15 -24.80 -10.58
CA TYR A 34 -9.53 -24.44 -10.25
C TYR A 34 -9.82 -24.30 -8.75
N GLY A 35 -8.89 -24.72 -7.88
CA GLY A 35 -8.97 -24.53 -6.44
C GLY A 35 -8.55 -23.14 -5.97
N VAL A 36 -8.00 -22.30 -6.86
CA VAL A 36 -7.58 -20.94 -6.53
C VAL A 36 -8.74 -19.97 -6.73
N GLY A 37 -9.19 -19.35 -5.64
CA GLY A 37 -10.26 -18.35 -5.68
C GLY A 37 -9.84 -17.04 -6.34
N ASN A 38 -8.54 -16.77 -6.48
CA ASN A 38 -7.98 -15.51 -6.99
C ASN A 38 -8.52 -14.29 -6.24
N LEU A 39 -8.71 -14.41 -4.93
CA LEU A 39 -9.11 -13.30 -4.09
C LEU A 39 -7.86 -12.54 -3.63
N PRO A 40 -7.86 -11.19 -3.72
CA PRO A 40 -6.80 -10.40 -3.12
C PRO A 40 -6.85 -10.53 -1.60
N LEU A 41 -5.68 -10.44 -0.97
CA LEU A 41 -5.57 -10.19 0.46
C LEU A 41 -5.28 -8.70 0.65
N GLY A 42 -5.92 -8.04 1.62
CA GLY A 42 -5.71 -6.61 1.85
C GLY A 42 -6.90 -5.91 2.48
N VAL A 43 -6.94 -4.59 2.32
CA VAL A 43 -7.90 -3.68 2.92
C VAL A 43 -8.72 -2.92 1.88
N GLN A 44 -9.99 -2.75 2.21
CA GLN A 44 -10.98 -2.03 1.43
C GLN A 44 -12.11 -1.59 2.37
N SER A 45 -12.70 -0.41 2.16
CA SER A 45 -14.00 -0.03 2.77
C SER A 45 -15.14 -0.75 2.04
N PRO A 46 -16.28 -1.11 2.68
CA PRO A 46 -17.39 -1.72 1.96
C PRO A 46 -17.71 -1.01 0.63
N TYR A 47 -17.68 -1.76 -0.46
CA TYR A 47 -17.92 -1.26 -1.84
C TYR A 47 -16.91 -0.20 -2.35
N GLY A 48 -15.80 0.02 -1.66
CA GLY A 48 -14.74 0.95 -2.08
C GLY A 48 -14.15 0.59 -3.43
N ALA A 49 -13.70 1.61 -4.17
CA ALA A 49 -13.03 1.41 -5.45
C ALA A 49 -11.55 1.02 -5.26
N LEU A 50 -10.91 1.54 -4.20
CA LEU A 50 -9.54 1.22 -3.84
C LEU A 50 -9.48 -0.12 -3.07
N ARG A 51 -8.48 -0.93 -3.42
CA ARG A 51 -8.20 -2.23 -2.80
C ARG A 51 -6.70 -2.31 -2.58
N LEU A 52 -6.27 -1.92 -1.39
CA LEU A 52 -4.86 -1.86 -1.03
C LEU A 52 -4.45 -3.20 -0.41
N GLY A 53 -3.43 -3.86 -0.96
CA GLY A 53 -3.01 -5.17 -0.47
C GLY A 53 -1.59 -5.55 -0.89
N PRO A 54 -1.01 -6.58 -0.25
CA PRO A 54 0.24 -7.20 -0.69
C PRO A 54 0.12 -7.91 -2.03
N ASP A 55 1.13 -7.73 -2.88
CA ASP A 55 1.36 -8.55 -4.05
C ASP A 55 2.48 -9.55 -3.80
N THR A 56 2.23 -10.84 -3.99
CA THR A 56 3.18 -11.91 -3.69
C THR A 56 3.62 -12.70 -4.91
N SER A 57 4.84 -13.24 -4.87
CA SER A 57 5.31 -14.23 -5.84
C SER A 57 6.52 -15.01 -5.31
N ASP A 58 6.52 -16.33 -5.48
CA ASP A 58 7.74 -17.13 -5.28
C ASP A 58 8.70 -17.11 -6.48
N THR A 59 8.17 -16.79 -7.67
CA THR A 59 8.93 -16.71 -8.92
C THR A 59 9.47 -15.31 -9.21
N PHE A 60 10.52 -15.24 -10.05
CA PHE A 60 11.07 -14.01 -10.62
C PHE A 60 10.20 -13.42 -11.75
N ASP A 61 8.98 -13.91 -11.92
CA ASP A 61 7.92 -13.29 -12.70
C ASP A 61 6.74 -13.06 -11.74
N ILE A 62 6.03 -11.94 -11.92
CA ILE A 62 4.70 -11.73 -11.30
C ILE A 62 3.77 -12.82 -11.92
N PRO A 63 2.97 -13.53 -11.13
CA PRO A 63 3.06 -14.99 -10.98
C PRO A 63 2.44 -15.83 -12.10
N ILE A 64 2.43 -17.16 -11.87
CA ILE A 64 1.73 -18.17 -12.68
C ILE A 64 0.35 -17.65 -13.07
N ILE A 65 0.16 -17.47 -14.38
CA ILE A 65 -1.10 -17.02 -14.97
C ILE A 65 -2.21 -17.92 -14.42
N PHE A 66 -3.31 -17.32 -13.96
CA PHE A 66 -4.49 -17.93 -13.33
C PHE A 66 -4.41 -18.27 -11.83
N GLU A 67 -3.25 -18.17 -11.17
CA GLU A 67 -3.14 -18.47 -9.73
C GLU A 67 -2.94 -17.22 -8.85
N HIS A 68 -2.52 -16.10 -9.43
CA HIS A 68 -2.31 -14.85 -8.68
C HIS A 68 -2.99 -13.65 -9.34
N CYS A 69 -4.17 -13.86 -9.91
CA CYS A 69 -4.94 -12.78 -10.54
C CYS A 69 -5.46 -11.75 -9.54
N GLY A 70 -5.59 -12.13 -8.27
CA GLY A 70 -5.85 -11.22 -7.15
C GLY A 70 -4.59 -10.60 -6.54
N GLY A 71 -3.40 -10.86 -7.08
CA GLY A 71 -2.12 -10.32 -6.60
C GLY A 71 -1.46 -11.05 -5.44
N TYR A 72 -2.25 -11.77 -4.62
CA TYR A 72 -1.74 -12.56 -3.50
C TYR A 72 -1.97 -14.06 -3.71
N HIS A 73 -1.03 -14.88 -3.27
CA HIS A 73 -1.19 -16.32 -3.13
C HIS A 73 -0.60 -16.83 -1.81
N TYR A 74 -1.42 -17.55 -1.03
CA TYR A 74 -1.12 -17.95 0.34
C TYR A 74 0.15 -18.82 0.47
N SER A 75 0.57 -19.54 -0.57
CA SER A 75 1.80 -20.33 -0.48
C SER A 75 3.09 -19.54 -0.71
N ASP A 76 2.98 -18.30 -1.22
CA ASP A 76 4.15 -17.49 -1.55
C ASP A 76 4.86 -17.01 -0.29
N LYS A 77 6.15 -16.79 -0.42
CA LYS A 77 7.05 -16.42 0.68
C LYS A 77 7.60 -15.01 0.54
N TYR A 78 7.33 -14.34 -0.58
CA TYR A 78 7.83 -12.99 -0.85
C TYR A 78 6.69 -12.03 -1.16
N ILE A 79 6.72 -10.86 -0.54
CA ILE A 79 5.92 -9.70 -0.92
C ILE A 79 6.78 -8.82 -1.82
N ASN A 80 6.26 -8.50 -3.00
CA ASN A 80 6.91 -7.67 -4.01
C ASN A 80 6.50 -6.20 -3.89
N ALA A 81 5.24 -5.90 -3.56
CA ALA A 81 4.74 -4.54 -3.42
C ALA A 81 3.48 -4.51 -2.55
N PHE A 82 3.07 -3.30 -2.15
CA PHE A 82 1.69 -3.02 -1.73
C PHE A 82 1.04 -2.11 -2.77
N SER A 83 0.17 -2.67 -3.61
CA SER A 83 -0.51 -1.94 -4.70
C SER A 83 -1.95 -1.59 -4.35
N HIS A 84 -2.56 -0.68 -5.11
CA HIS A 84 -3.78 0.04 -4.68
C HIS A 84 -5.07 -0.36 -5.41
N ALA A 85 -4.99 -1.26 -6.38
CA ALA A 85 -6.18 -1.76 -7.07
C ALA A 85 -6.02 -3.24 -7.42
N HIS A 86 -7.05 -4.02 -7.14
CA HIS A 86 -7.05 -5.48 -7.37
C HIS A 86 -8.39 -5.92 -7.92
N MET A 87 -8.40 -6.97 -8.75
CA MET A 87 -9.64 -7.65 -9.13
C MET A 87 -9.99 -8.73 -8.10
N PHE A 88 -11.27 -8.93 -7.84
CA PHE A 88 -11.76 -10.02 -6.99
C PHE A 88 -12.19 -11.21 -7.86
N GLY A 89 -11.52 -12.35 -7.70
CA GLY A 89 -11.91 -13.61 -8.33
C GLY A 89 -11.78 -13.64 -9.85
N ALA A 90 -10.95 -12.77 -10.41
CA ALA A 90 -10.70 -12.75 -11.84
C ALA A 90 -9.83 -13.93 -12.28
N GLY A 91 -10.01 -14.38 -13.52
CA GLY A 91 -9.16 -15.38 -14.17
C GLY A 91 -8.06 -14.77 -15.04
N LEU A 92 -7.71 -13.50 -14.85
CA LEU A 92 -6.63 -12.82 -15.54
C LEU A 92 -6.02 -11.77 -14.61
N GLN A 93 -4.73 -11.48 -14.76
CA GLN A 93 -4.04 -10.44 -14.01
C GLN A 93 -4.25 -9.09 -14.69
N ASP A 94 -4.95 -8.17 -14.04
CA ASP A 94 -5.08 -6.77 -14.44
C ASP A 94 -5.05 -5.90 -13.16
N TYR A 95 -4.99 -4.58 -13.30
CA TYR A 95 -4.75 -3.65 -12.19
C TYR A 95 -3.41 -3.94 -11.48
N GLY A 96 -3.39 -3.77 -10.16
CA GLY A 96 -2.19 -3.84 -9.33
C GLY A 96 -1.36 -2.59 -9.44
N GLU A 97 -1.92 -1.46 -9.86
CA GLU A 97 -1.13 -0.26 -10.10
C GLU A 97 -0.72 0.48 -8.82
N ILE A 98 0.34 1.29 -8.94
CA ILE A 98 0.91 2.13 -7.87
C ILE A 98 1.43 1.27 -6.73
N GLY A 99 2.65 0.74 -6.88
CA GLY A 99 3.30 -0.12 -5.89
C GLY A 99 4.07 0.73 -4.88
N ILE A 100 3.76 0.57 -3.60
CA ILE A 100 4.53 1.20 -2.53
C ILE A 100 5.25 0.13 -1.72
N PHE A 101 6.51 0.38 -1.35
CA PHE A 101 7.28 -0.57 -0.56
C PHE A 101 8.26 0.11 0.39
N PRO A 102 8.20 -0.17 1.70
CA PRO A 102 9.16 0.35 2.66
C PRO A 102 10.40 -0.56 2.73
N ILE A 103 11.59 0.04 2.80
CA ILE A 103 12.88 -0.68 2.86
C ILE A 103 13.84 -0.06 3.89
N GLN A 104 14.85 -0.84 4.29
CA GLN A 104 16.02 -0.33 5.00
C GLN A 104 17.29 -0.54 4.16
N VAL A 105 17.96 0.56 3.78
CA VAL A 105 19.17 0.55 2.93
C VAL A 105 20.36 1.14 3.68
N GLU A 106 21.57 0.74 3.36
CA GLU A 106 22.79 1.14 4.10
C GLU A 106 23.35 2.47 3.60
N ASP A 107 23.21 2.72 2.30
CA ASP A 107 23.69 3.88 1.57
C ASP A 107 22.96 4.00 0.21
N ASP A 108 23.34 5.00 -0.58
CA ASP A 108 22.78 5.26 -1.91
C ASP A 108 23.10 4.15 -2.92
N ASP A 109 24.24 3.44 -2.77
CA ASP A 109 24.59 2.32 -3.66
C ASP A 109 23.67 1.11 -3.41
N HIS A 110 23.36 0.84 -2.14
CA HIS A 110 22.37 -0.17 -1.77
C HIS A 110 20.96 0.24 -2.26
N LEU A 111 20.58 1.52 -2.16
CA LEU A 111 19.32 2.02 -2.74
C LEU A 111 19.29 1.82 -4.26
N GLN A 112 20.34 2.21 -4.96
CA GLN A 112 20.52 2.02 -6.41
C GLN A 112 20.42 0.54 -6.80
N HIS A 113 20.98 -0.37 -6.01
CA HIS A 113 20.81 -1.81 -6.21
C HIS A 113 19.34 -2.24 -6.02
N MET A 114 18.67 -1.76 -4.97
CA MET A 114 17.28 -2.08 -4.67
C MET A 114 16.33 -1.66 -5.81
N ILE A 115 16.45 -0.44 -6.32
CA ILE A 115 15.56 0.06 -7.38
C ILE A 115 15.86 -0.50 -8.79
N ALA A 116 17.02 -1.14 -8.98
CA ALA A 116 17.40 -1.71 -10.27
C ALA A 116 16.46 -2.84 -10.73
N SER A 117 15.77 -3.48 -9.79
CA SER A 117 14.75 -4.50 -10.08
C SER A 117 13.77 -4.61 -8.93
N ARG A 118 12.48 -4.82 -9.24
CA ARG A 118 11.44 -5.10 -8.25
C ARG A 118 11.76 -6.29 -7.35
N TYR A 119 12.53 -7.24 -7.85
CA TYR A 119 12.94 -8.43 -7.09
C TYR A 119 14.04 -8.15 -6.07
N ASN A 120 14.76 -7.03 -6.18
CA ASN A 120 15.82 -6.72 -5.24
C ASN A 120 15.25 -6.20 -3.91
N TYR A 121 14.16 -5.43 -3.97
CA TYR A 121 13.53 -4.87 -2.77
C TYR A 121 12.46 -5.74 -2.13
N ARG A 122 12.04 -6.86 -2.74
CA ARG A 122 11.05 -7.78 -2.13
C ARG A 122 11.47 -8.26 -0.75
N SER A 123 10.50 -8.58 0.11
CA SER A 123 10.78 -9.11 1.44
C SER A 123 10.20 -10.50 1.63
N THR A 124 10.90 -11.33 2.40
CA THR A 124 10.25 -12.51 2.98
C THR A 124 9.25 -12.10 4.06
N PHE A 125 8.24 -12.95 4.27
CA PHE A 125 7.28 -12.84 5.36
C PHE A 125 6.82 -14.23 5.82
N THR A 126 6.06 -14.29 6.91
CA THR A 126 5.49 -15.51 7.47
C THR A 126 4.05 -15.25 7.92
N HIS A 127 3.15 -16.24 7.80
CA HIS A 127 1.76 -16.07 8.22
C HIS A 127 1.61 -15.93 9.74
N GLU A 128 2.59 -16.41 10.52
CA GLU A 128 2.64 -16.20 11.97
C GLU A 128 2.77 -14.72 12.34
N ARG A 129 3.27 -13.89 11.42
CA ARG A 129 3.44 -12.44 11.59
C ARG A 129 2.61 -11.65 10.56
N GLU A 130 1.55 -12.27 10.06
CA GLU A 130 0.56 -11.69 9.17
C GLU A 130 -0.82 -11.75 9.84
N ARG A 131 -1.59 -10.66 9.71
CA ARG A 131 -2.95 -10.58 10.22
C ARG A 131 -3.82 -9.82 9.24
N ALA A 132 -4.96 -10.40 8.89
CA ALA A 132 -5.94 -9.79 8.00
C ALA A 132 -7.33 -9.81 8.65
N GLU A 133 -7.99 -8.66 8.66
CA GLU A 133 -9.33 -8.43 9.21
C GLU A 133 -10.09 -7.47 8.28
N PRO A 134 -11.44 -7.42 8.33
CA PRO A 134 -12.17 -6.42 7.58
C PRO A 134 -11.65 -5.01 7.90
N GLY A 135 -11.16 -4.31 6.87
CA GLY A 135 -10.61 -2.95 6.99
C GLY A 135 -9.20 -2.84 7.58
N PHE A 136 -8.51 -3.93 7.91
CA PHE A 136 -7.16 -3.89 8.47
C PHE A 136 -6.28 -5.05 8.00
N TYR A 137 -5.06 -4.73 7.57
CA TYR A 137 -4.04 -5.73 7.25
C TYR A 137 -2.74 -5.36 7.94
N GLN A 138 -2.02 -6.35 8.44
CA GLN A 138 -0.67 -6.20 8.99
C GLN A 138 0.21 -7.34 8.53
N VAL A 139 1.47 -7.03 8.22
CA VAL A 139 2.51 -8.02 7.97
C VAL A 139 3.86 -7.50 8.45
N TYR A 140 4.73 -8.40 8.89
CA TYR A 140 6.12 -8.08 9.15
C TYR A 140 7.01 -8.52 7.99
N LEU A 141 7.74 -7.56 7.43
CA LEU A 141 8.72 -7.76 6.36
C LEU A 141 10.05 -8.21 6.98
N ASP A 142 10.36 -9.51 6.96
CA ASP A 142 11.53 -10.07 7.64
C ASP A 142 12.87 -9.60 7.06
N THR A 143 12.95 -9.43 5.74
CA THR A 143 14.18 -8.93 5.07
C THR A 143 14.52 -7.51 5.52
N HIS A 144 13.51 -6.65 5.59
CA HIS A 144 13.70 -5.22 5.90
C HIS A 144 13.51 -4.89 7.36
N LYS A 145 12.97 -5.80 8.17
CA LYS A 145 12.62 -5.61 9.59
C LYS A 145 11.65 -4.47 9.81
N ILE A 146 10.54 -4.52 9.08
CA ILE A 146 9.52 -3.47 9.06
C ILE A 146 8.16 -4.09 9.33
N ASN A 147 7.45 -3.56 10.31
CA ASN A 147 6.04 -3.84 10.47
C ASN A 147 5.24 -2.91 9.55
N VAL A 148 4.41 -3.50 8.69
CA VAL A 148 3.50 -2.79 7.77
C VAL A 148 2.08 -2.97 8.26
N GLU A 149 1.33 -1.88 8.34
CA GLU A 149 -0.09 -1.87 8.65
C GLU A 149 -0.84 -1.05 7.60
N LEU A 150 -1.96 -1.56 7.11
CA LEU A 150 -2.76 -0.96 6.06
C LEU A 150 -4.21 -0.78 6.53
N THR A 151 -4.85 0.30 6.10
CA THR A 151 -6.30 0.51 6.11
C THR A 151 -6.70 1.27 4.84
N ALA A 152 -7.97 1.27 4.47
CA ALA A 152 -8.44 1.96 3.27
C ALA A 152 -9.87 2.47 3.40
N THR A 153 -10.10 3.71 2.96
CA THR A 153 -11.42 4.27 2.67
C THR A 153 -11.86 3.87 1.26
N GLU A 154 -12.87 4.52 0.70
CA GLU A 154 -13.42 4.20 -0.61
C GLU A 154 -12.43 4.45 -1.77
N GLN A 155 -11.57 5.48 -1.68
CA GLN A 155 -10.56 5.82 -2.70
C GLN A 155 -9.20 6.21 -2.12
N VAL A 156 -8.96 5.98 -0.82
CA VAL A 156 -7.70 6.34 -0.16
C VAL A 156 -7.14 5.15 0.61
N GLY A 157 -5.92 4.75 0.28
CA GLY A 157 -5.14 3.79 1.06
C GLY A 157 -4.29 4.52 2.09
N VAL A 158 -4.19 3.96 3.30
CA VAL A 158 -3.33 4.52 4.35
C VAL A 158 -2.40 3.43 4.85
N HIS A 159 -1.11 3.73 4.78
CA HIS A 159 -0.03 2.86 5.22
C HIS A 159 0.53 3.40 6.53
N ARG A 160 0.85 2.52 7.46
CA ARG A 160 1.67 2.81 8.64
C ARG A 160 2.83 1.84 8.68
N TYR A 161 4.05 2.37 8.76
CA TYR A 161 5.28 1.61 8.83
C TYR A 161 5.93 1.82 10.19
N SER A 162 6.37 0.74 10.83
CA SER A 162 7.24 0.79 12.01
C SER A 162 8.53 0.04 11.69
N PHE A 163 9.63 0.78 11.67
CA PHE A 163 10.96 0.27 11.33
C PHE A 163 11.69 -0.15 12.60
N ASP A 164 12.18 -1.39 12.64
CA ASP A 164 13.04 -1.82 13.74
C ASP A 164 14.38 -1.08 13.68
N LYS A 165 14.93 -0.77 14.86
CA LYS A 165 16.25 -0.11 14.96
C LYS A 165 17.31 -0.97 14.30
N PHE A 166 18.01 -0.38 13.34
CA PHE A 166 19.17 -0.97 12.69
C PHE A 166 20.27 0.07 12.56
N ASN A 167 21.48 -0.26 13.02
CA ASN A 167 22.61 0.66 12.94
C ASN A 167 23.00 0.88 11.48
N LYS A 168 23.14 2.15 11.08
CA LYS A 168 23.63 2.58 9.76
C LYS A 168 22.70 2.27 8.57
N ARG A 169 21.38 2.32 8.76
CA ARG A 169 20.44 2.21 7.63
C ARG A 169 19.53 3.42 7.50
N HIS A 170 19.42 3.92 6.28
CA HIS A 170 18.36 4.82 5.85
C HIS A 170 17.05 4.03 5.75
N ARG A 171 15.96 4.66 6.22
CA ARG A 171 14.60 4.15 6.07
C ARG A 171 14.00 4.82 4.87
N ALA A 172 13.74 4.04 3.83
CA ALA A 172 13.20 4.56 2.58
C ALA A 172 11.81 3.98 2.31
N ILE A 173 10.99 4.76 1.60
CA ILE A 173 9.71 4.31 1.07
C ILE A 173 9.80 4.51 -0.44
N LEU A 174 9.69 3.41 -1.18
CA LEU A 174 9.66 3.38 -2.63
C LEU A 174 8.22 3.54 -3.12
N VAL A 175 8.05 4.33 -4.18
CA VAL A 175 6.83 4.50 -4.96
C VAL A 175 7.15 4.10 -6.40
N ASP A 176 6.92 2.83 -6.72
CA ASP A 176 6.99 2.31 -8.08
C ASP A 176 5.69 2.68 -8.81
N SER A 177 5.70 3.87 -9.40
CA SER A 177 4.56 4.44 -10.13
C SER A 177 4.18 3.61 -11.36
N SER A 178 5.13 2.84 -11.89
CA SER A 178 4.93 1.93 -13.03
C SER A 178 4.56 0.50 -12.63
N TYR A 179 4.39 0.24 -11.33
CA TYR A 179 4.01 -1.07 -10.83
C TYR A 179 2.64 -1.46 -11.36
N THR A 180 2.50 -2.73 -11.73
CA THR A 180 1.28 -3.38 -12.23
C THR A 180 1.41 -4.87 -11.92
N LEU A 181 0.28 -5.55 -11.67
CA LEU A 181 0.28 -6.98 -11.43
C LEU A 181 0.68 -7.78 -12.68
N HIS A 182 0.30 -7.30 -13.85
CA HIS A 182 0.77 -7.89 -15.09
C HIS A 182 2.05 -7.17 -15.55
N THR A 183 3.20 -7.86 -15.54
CA THR A 183 4.56 -7.29 -15.73
C THR A 183 4.76 -6.37 -16.94
N LYS A 184 3.91 -6.47 -17.97
CA LYS A 184 3.97 -5.66 -19.20
C LYS A 184 2.73 -4.80 -19.42
N ALA A 185 1.98 -4.50 -18.36
CA ALA A 185 0.76 -3.69 -18.46
C ALA A 185 1.01 -2.19 -18.34
N CYS A 186 2.15 -1.72 -17.82
CA CYS A 186 2.45 -0.28 -17.87
C CYS A 186 2.63 0.17 -19.33
N ASN A 187 1.84 1.16 -19.76
CA ASN A 187 1.96 1.83 -21.05
C ASN A 187 2.65 3.19 -20.89
N GLN A 188 2.19 3.99 -19.92
CA GLN A 188 2.79 5.27 -19.56
C GLN A 188 2.73 5.47 -18.05
N SER A 189 3.76 6.09 -17.47
CA SER A 189 3.78 6.52 -16.06
C SER A 189 4.38 7.91 -15.97
N TYR A 190 3.96 8.67 -14.97
CA TYR A 190 4.50 9.99 -14.64
C TYR A 190 4.50 10.19 -13.13
N VAL A 191 5.54 10.86 -12.64
CA VAL A 191 5.71 11.25 -11.24
C VAL A 191 6.20 12.69 -11.16
N ASP A 192 5.68 13.44 -10.19
CA ASP A 192 6.15 14.76 -9.78
C ASP A 192 6.19 14.86 -8.25
N ILE A 193 7.32 15.33 -7.71
CA ILE A 193 7.55 15.50 -6.28
C ILE A 193 7.45 16.99 -5.91
N ASP A 194 6.47 17.34 -5.08
CA ASP A 194 6.36 18.65 -4.44
C ASP A 194 6.89 18.58 -3.00
N SER A 195 8.18 18.91 -2.86
CA SER A 195 8.86 18.94 -1.55
C SER A 195 8.35 20.01 -0.60
N SER A 196 7.63 21.03 -1.09
CA SER A 196 7.04 22.05 -0.19
C SER A 196 5.80 21.52 0.55
N LYS A 197 5.20 20.43 0.04
CA LYS A 197 4.00 19.80 0.60
C LYS A 197 4.26 18.39 1.16
N ASN A 198 5.48 17.87 1.05
CA ASN A 198 5.79 16.45 1.31
C ASN A 198 4.86 15.52 0.52
N GLU A 199 4.71 15.81 -0.78
CA GLU A 199 3.74 15.17 -1.64
C GLU A 199 4.38 14.65 -2.93
N ILE A 200 3.88 13.50 -3.40
CA ILE A 200 4.18 12.92 -4.70
C ILE A 200 2.87 12.77 -5.45
N THR A 201 2.80 13.35 -6.65
CA THR A 201 1.65 13.18 -7.55
C THR A 201 2.09 12.43 -8.79
N GLY A 202 1.13 11.84 -9.50
CA GLY A 202 1.45 11.14 -10.73
C GLY A 202 0.27 10.46 -11.38
N SER A 203 0.58 9.72 -12.43
CA SER A 203 -0.39 8.91 -13.16
C SER A 203 0.26 7.67 -13.75
N ILE A 204 -0.56 6.66 -13.99
CA ILE A 204 -0.22 5.49 -14.77
C ILE A 204 -1.36 5.18 -15.73
N LEU A 205 -1.03 5.05 -17.02
CA LEU A 205 -1.87 4.39 -18.01
C LEU A 205 -1.44 2.92 -18.06
N PHE A 206 -2.34 2.03 -17.68
CA PHE A 206 -2.10 0.59 -17.73
C PHE A 206 -3.04 -0.13 -18.70
N GLU A 207 -2.50 -1.13 -19.37
CA GLU A 207 -3.11 -1.95 -20.40
C GLU A 207 -2.87 -3.43 -20.10
N GLY A 208 -3.57 -3.94 -19.07
CA GLY A 208 -3.64 -5.37 -18.79
C GLY A 208 -4.53 -6.11 -19.80
N PRO A 209 -4.63 -7.46 -19.70
CA PRO A 209 -5.41 -8.28 -20.62
C PRO A 209 -6.89 -7.88 -20.75
N PHE A 210 -7.48 -7.28 -19.71
CA PHE A 210 -8.85 -6.77 -19.72
C PHE A 210 -8.90 -5.28 -20.06
N SER A 211 -8.12 -4.43 -19.38
CA SER A 211 -8.17 -2.97 -19.57
C SER A 211 -7.74 -2.53 -20.97
N LYS A 212 -6.85 -3.29 -21.64
CA LYS A 212 -6.48 -3.03 -23.04
C LYS A 212 -7.67 -3.13 -24.01
N LEU A 213 -8.72 -3.87 -23.66
CA LEU A 213 -9.92 -4.01 -24.51
C LEU A 213 -10.70 -2.69 -24.65
N SER A 214 -10.49 -1.76 -23.72
CA SER A 214 -11.04 -0.40 -23.74
C SER A 214 -9.99 0.68 -24.03
N GLY A 215 -8.79 0.31 -24.49
CA GLY A 215 -7.68 1.25 -24.73
C GLY A 215 -6.89 1.66 -23.48
N GLY A 216 -6.94 0.83 -22.43
CA GLY A 216 -6.27 1.08 -21.16
C GLY A 216 -7.12 1.86 -20.15
N ILE A 217 -6.62 1.96 -18.93
CA ILE A 217 -7.20 2.76 -17.85
C ILE A 217 -6.10 3.63 -17.28
N THR A 218 -6.41 4.93 -17.08
CA THR A 218 -5.51 5.84 -16.39
C THR A 218 -5.91 5.99 -14.93
N THR A 219 -4.98 5.69 -14.02
CA THR A 219 -5.12 5.98 -12.60
C THR A 219 -4.20 7.13 -12.24
N TYR A 220 -4.77 8.19 -11.66
CA TYR A 220 -4.06 9.32 -11.08
C TYR A 220 -3.93 9.12 -9.58
N PHE A 221 -2.81 9.56 -9.02
CA PHE A 221 -2.55 9.41 -7.59
C PHE A 221 -1.92 10.65 -6.95
N VAL A 222 -2.18 10.78 -5.66
CA VAL A 222 -1.55 11.75 -4.75
C VAL A 222 -1.12 10.98 -3.51
N ILE A 223 0.14 11.13 -3.14
CA ILE A 223 0.75 10.48 -1.98
C ILE A 223 1.28 11.56 -1.05
N THR A 224 0.75 11.62 0.17
CA THR A 224 1.19 12.58 1.19
C THR A 224 1.91 11.84 2.31
N PHE A 225 3.05 12.41 2.72
CA PHE A 225 3.89 11.89 3.79
C PHE A 225 3.90 12.88 4.96
N THR A 226 4.06 12.38 6.18
CA THR A 226 4.21 13.27 7.36
C THR A 226 5.43 14.18 7.21
N ASN A 227 6.58 13.60 6.86
CA ASN A 227 7.83 14.31 6.57
C ASN A 227 8.84 13.36 5.90
N TRP A 228 9.84 13.93 5.23
CA TRP A 228 11.03 13.21 4.75
C TRP A 228 12.29 14.08 4.91
N ALA A 229 13.46 13.45 4.95
CA ALA A 229 14.76 14.13 4.98
C ALA A 229 15.39 14.26 3.59
N ASN A 230 15.15 13.30 2.71
CA ASN A 230 15.62 13.31 1.34
C ASN A 230 14.61 12.62 0.43
N PHE A 231 14.70 12.86 -0.87
CA PHE A 231 13.82 12.29 -1.87
C PHE A 231 14.51 12.26 -3.23
N GLY A 232 13.94 11.51 -4.16
CA GLY A 232 14.35 11.56 -5.55
C GLY A 232 13.50 10.65 -6.40
N VAL A 233 13.80 10.67 -7.70
CA VAL A 233 13.16 9.81 -8.69
C VAL A 233 14.15 8.81 -9.27
N TRP A 234 13.64 7.75 -9.87
CA TRP A 234 14.43 6.83 -10.69
C TRP A 234 13.76 6.55 -12.02
N THR A 235 14.59 6.20 -13.00
CA THR A 235 14.16 5.80 -14.34
C THR A 235 15.01 4.63 -14.80
N ASN A 236 14.38 3.56 -15.29
CA ASN A 236 15.05 2.35 -15.76
C ASN A 236 16.03 1.75 -14.73
N GLY A 237 15.64 1.79 -13.46
CA GLY A 237 16.44 1.25 -12.35
C GLY A 237 17.65 2.11 -11.96
N HIS A 238 17.73 3.37 -12.41
CA HIS A 238 18.81 4.29 -12.07
C HIS A 238 18.29 5.54 -11.35
N LEU A 239 18.95 5.92 -10.25
CA LEU A 239 18.66 7.15 -9.54
C LEU A 239 18.91 8.37 -10.44
N ALA A 240 17.93 9.26 -10.54
CA ALA A 240 18.03 10.51 -11.27
C ALA A 240 18.29 11.66 -10.28
N GLN A 241 19.57 11.92 -10.00
CA GLN A 241 19.99 12.90 -9.00
C GLN A 241 19.46 14.30 -9.30
N GLY A 242 18.91 14.96 -8.28
CA GLY A 242 18.40 16.34 -8.35
C GLY A 242 17.12 16.50 -9.18
N GLN A 243 16.55 15.42 -9.72
CA GLN A 243 15.28 15.45 -10.44
C GLN A 243 14.12 15.24 -9.46
N THR A 244 13.04 15.98 -9.69
CA THR A 244 11.75 15.84 -8.97
C THR A 244 10.70 15.14 -9.81
N THR A 245 10.94 14.98 -11.11
CA THR A 245 10.00 14.40 -12.06
C THR A 245 10.62 13.24 -12.83
N THR A 246 9.83 12.22 -13.13
CA THR A 246 10.20 11.18 -14.08
C THR A 246 8.98 10.73 -14.86
N ASP A 247 9.21 10.27 -16.09
CA ASP A 247 8.20 9.69 -16.96
C ASP A 247 8.65 8.34 -17.52
N GLY A 248 7.69 7.58 -18.06
CA GLY A 248 7.91 6.28 -18.67
C GLY A 248 7.81 5.11 -17.70
N CYS A 249 7.68 3.90 -18.23
CA CYS A 249 7.63 2.69 -17.43
C CYS A 249 9.00 2.34 -16.84
N SER A 250 9.04 1.53 -15.77
CA SER A 250 10.24 1.27 -14.96
C SER A 250 10.78 2.53 -14.26
N SER A 251 9.87 3.40 -13.85
CA SER A 251 10.18 4.64 -13.13
C SER A 251 9.40 4.71 -11.81
N GLY A 252 9.82 5.64 -10.96
CA GLY A 252 9.17 5.90 -9.67
C GLY A 252 9.89 6.95 -8.85
N ALA A 253 9.50 7.07 -7.59
CA ALA A 253 10.08 7.99 -6.62
C ALA A 253 10.36 7.31 -5.29
N TYR A 254 11.36 7.80 -4.57
CA TYR A 254 11.66 7.37 -3.21
C TYR A 254 11.70 8.57 -2.28
N VAL A 255 11.41 8.31 -1.02
CA VAL A 255 11.66 9.24 0.08
C VAL A 255 12.48 8.55 1.15
N ILE A 256 13.40 9.28 1.77
CA ILE A 256 14.19 8.84 2.91
C ILE A 256 13.67 9.57 4.14
N LEU A 257 13.31 8.81 5.18
CA LEU A 257 12.82 9.37 6.43
C LEU A 257 13.96 10.00 7.25
N PRO A 258 13.66 11.00 8.09
CA PRO A 258 14.60 11.51 9.08
C PRO A 258 15.21 10.42 9.98
N ASP A 259 16.47 10.60 10.40
CA ASP A 259 17.25 9.62 11.15
C ASP A 259 16.68 9.27 12.53
N ASP A 260 15.86 10.13 13.11
CA ASP A 260 15.15 9.92 14.38
C ASP A 260 13.75 9.29 14.20
N GLN A 261 13.23 9.25 12.98
CA GLN A 261 11.86 8.81 12.68
C GLN A 261 11.79 7.31 12.37
N GLN A 262 11.32 6.50 13.34
CA GLN A 262 11.10 5.05 13.19
C GLN A 262 9.68 4.68 12.73
N LYS A 263 8.78 5.65 12.62
CA LYS A 263 7.41 5.42 12.17
C LYS A 263 7.04 6.40 11.06
N ALA A 264 6.34 5.91 10.05
CA ALA A 264 5.81 6.76 8.99
C ALA A 264 4.36 6.40 8.72
N THR A 265 3.54 7.41 8.45
CA THR A 265 2.20 7.25 7.90
C THR A 265 2.19 7.86 6.50
N VAL A 266 1.63 7.12 5.54
CA VAL A 266 1.54 7.52 4.13
C VAL A 266 0.09 7.41 3.69
N TYR A 267 -0.44 8.48 3.11
CA TYR A 267 -1.80 8.53 2.57
C TYR A 267 -1.73 8.51 1.05
N VAL A 268 -2.50 7.65 0.41
CA VAL A 268 -2.48 7.45 -1.05
C VAL A 268 -3.90 7.58 -1.58
N GLY A 269 -4.21 8.75 -2.13
CA GLY A 269 -5.49 9.00 -2.80
C GLY A 269 -5.39 8.64 -4.27
N ILE A 270 -6.40 7.95 -4.81
CA ILE A 270 -6.48 7.62 -6.24
C ILE A 270 -7.69 8.27 -6.90
N SER A 271 -7.63 8.40 -8.22
CA SER A 271 -8.75 8.81 -9.07
C SER A 271 -8.57 8.31 -10.49
N PHE A 272 -9.67 7.94 -11.15
CA PHE A 272 -9.70 7.63 -12.58
C PHE A 272 -10.02 8.86 -13.45
N ILE A 273 -10.06 10.05 -12.85
CA ILE A 273 -10.45 11.30 -13.51
C ILE A 273 -9.25 12.22 -13.68
N SER A 274 -8.61 12.63 -12.59
CA SER A 274 -7.47 13.56 -12.58
C SER A 274 -6.75 13.58 -11.24
N ILE A 275 -5.57 14.23 -11.19
CA ILE A 275 -4.79 14.46 -9.97
C ILE A 275 -5.58 15.31 -8.97
N GLU A 276 -6.28 16.35 -9.44
CA GLU A 276 -7.10 17.23 -8.60
C GLU A 276 -8.23 16.45 -7.90
N GLN A 277 -8.86 15.50 -8.61
CA GLN A 277 -9.87 14.65 -8.00
C GLN A 277 -9.25 13.66 -6.98
N ALA A 278 -8.03 13.16 -7.23
CA ALA A 278 -7.32 12.32 -6.26
C ALA A 278 -7.01 13.09 -4.96
N HIS A 279 -6.63 14.38 -5.06
CA HIS A 279 -6.49 15.27 -3.90
C HIS A 279 -7.79 15.44 -3.14
N ILE A 280 -8.90 15.71 -3.85
CA ILE A 280 -10.22 15.87 -3.21
C ILE A 280 -10.60 14.58 -2.47
N ASN A 281 -10.40 13.41 -3.08
CA ASN A 281 -10.66 12.13 -2.46
C ASN A 281 -9.84 11.96 -1.17
N LEU A 282 -8.53 12.23 -1.24
CA LEU A 282 -7.62 12.16 -0.09
C LEU A 282 -8.11 13.06 1.05
N GLN A 283 -8.38 14.33 0.76
CA GLN A 283 -8.76 15.32 1.75
C GLN A 283 -10.13 15.01 2.38
N VAL A 284 -11.16 14.73 1.57
CA VAL A 284 -12.53 14.55 2.04
C VAL A 284 -12.71 13.25 2.83
N GLN A 285 -12.01 12.18 2.45
CA GLN A 285 -12.23 10.87 3.07
C GLN A 285 -11.37 10.62 4.30
N THR A 286 -10.23 11.32 4.41
CA THR A 286 -9.31 11.09 5.52
C THR A 286 -9.12 12.31 6.39
N GLU A 287 -9.24 13.52 5.84
CA GLU A 287 -8.81 14.77 6.50
C GLU A 287 -7.41 14.69 7.13
N LEU A 288 -6.56 13.78 6.64
CA LEU A 288 -5.27 13.40 7.23
C LEU A 288 -5.35 13.01 8.72
N GLN A 289 -6.49 12.44 9.14
CA GLN A 289 -6.69 11.88 10.48
C GLN A 289 -5.72 10.71 10.74
N LEU A 290 -5.46 10.43 12.02
CA LEU A 290 -4.56 9.36 12.44
C LEU A 290 -5.01 7.99 11.89
N PHE A 291 -4.03 7.13 11.58
CA PHE A 291 -4.25 5.78 11.07
C PHE A 291 -5.31 5.01 11.87
N ASP A 292 -5.22 5.01 13.20
CA ASP A 292 -6.14 4.24 14.04
C ASP A 292 -7.57 4.78 13.96
N SER A 293 -7.76 6.10 13.79
CA SER A 293 -9.08 6.71 13.60
C SER A 293 -9.72 6.29 12.25
N ILE A 294 -8.92 6.27 11.18
CA ILE A 294 -9.39 5.82 9.85
C ILE A 294 -9.69 4.32 9.89
N ARG A 295 -8.83 3.52 10.52
CA ARG A 295 -9.08 2.09 10.75
C ARG A 295 -10.39 1.87 11.50
N GLU A 296 -10.59 2.52 12.64
CA GLU A 296 -11.82 2.39 13.44
C GLU A 296 -13.07 2.75 12.63
N LEU A 297 -13.02 3.84 11.85
CA LEU A 297 -14.09 4.25 10.95
C LEU A 297 -14.43 3.16 9.92
N VAL A 298 -13.41 2.60 9.26
CA VAL A 298 -13.59 1.57 8.22
C VAL A 298 -14.09 0.26 8.84
N GLN A 299 -13.57 -0.14 10.00
CA GLN A 299 -14.04 -1.31 10.74
C GLN A 299 -15.51 -1.14 11.14
N GLN A 300 -15.92 0.05 11.59
CA GLN A 300 -17.32 0.37 11.89
C GLN A 300 -18.22 0.22 10.66
N LYS A 301 -17.78 0.68 9.48
CA LYS A 301 -18.53 0.47 8.22
C LYS A 301 -18.72 -1.02 7.93
N TRP A 302 -17.67 -1.84 8.06
CA TRP A 302 -17.78 -3.29 7.88
C TRP A 302 -18.73 -3.94 8.87
N SER A 303 -18.65 -3.56 10.15
CA SER A 303 -19.54 -4.10 11.17
C SER A 303 -21.00 -3.79 10.89
N ASN A 304 -21.30 -2.57 10.42
CA ASN A 304 -22.65 -2.18 10.05
C ASN A 304 -23.19 -3.01 8.87
N GLU A 305 -22.34 -3.37 7.90
CA GLU A 305 -22.76 -4.21 6.77
C GLU A 305 -22.98 -5.67 7.20
N ILE A 306 -22.08 -6.21 8.01
CA ILE A 306 -22.14 -7.60 8.45
C ILE A 306 -23.33 -7.84 9.39
N SER A 307 -23.64 -6.89 10.28
CA SER A 307 -24.78 -6.99 11.21
C SER A 307 -26.14 -7.00 10.53
N ARG A 308 -26.22 -6.78 9.21
CA ARG A 308 -27.47 -6.89 8.44
C ARG A 308 -27.94 -8.33 8.25
N PHE A 309 -27.05 -9.30 8.51
CA PHE A 309 -27.30 -10.73 8.36
C PHE A 309 -27.44 -11.45 9.70
N GLU A 310 -27.49 -10.70 10.81
CA GLU A 310 -27.73 -11.18 12.18
C GLU A 310 -29.20 -11.04 12.60
#